data_AF-A0A017T6D8-F1
#
_entry.id   AF-A0A017T6D8-F1
#
_cell.length_a   1.000
_cell.length_b   1.000
_cell.length_c   1.000
_cell.angle_alpha   90.00
_cell.angle_beta   90.00
_cell.angle_gamma   90.00
#
_symmetry.space_group_name_H-M   'P 1'
#
loop_
_entity.id
_entity.type
_entity.pdbx_description
1 polymer ?
#
loop_
_entity_poly.entity_id
_entity_poly.type
_entity_poly.pdbx_seq_one_letter_code
_entity_poly.pdbx_strand_id
1 'polypeptide(L)'
;MQPLAHPRSPLTADPFPSQDAPSLSSPSLLAPPSPTLAPPSHRAHVALPFAVLGAAGGWMAADFFRVGALEHMDAGLRPALVAITPLTALLLGVVLQPVTRWPAARAAVATVVSVLSAAIFAGAFVGAMTWAKDGVGTGAASGFWCGVAFLPGFGAVLAASRRVGRARAGSLVDGADRRTVWLAVAVTIALGTLAALPDWTLLPGKGMPALGVSRALGILAVTTTGIVALWNAAALFRALRATQKLRTMRACAPDDPNLVWAQRQLDFGLGYQAAASVLPAGGIYREHDRFTAVIRGDASLAGRALFGALALAGAALVCGQGCLLATLSGTSSRMATAAWLEDSATALDLSRPVTGIPVAE
;
A
#
# COMPACT_ATOMS: atom_id res chain seq x y z
N MET A 1 18.15 14.75 -76.80
CA MET A 1 17.07 15.76 -76.82
C MET A 1 16.60 15.90 -75.38
N GLN A 2 16.68 17.00 -74.65
CA GLN A 2 17.16 18.36 -74.86
C GLN A 2 17.39 18.88 -73.42
N PRO A 3 18.58 19.38 -73.05
CA PRO A 3 18.87 19.88 -71.71
C PRO A 3 18.63 21.40 -71.67
N LEU A 4 17.98 21.93 -70.63
CA LEU A 4 17.87 23.36 -70.39
C LEU A 4 18.35 23.71 -68.98
N ALA A 5 19.63 24.02 -68.93
CA ALA A 5 20.29 24.72 -67.84
C ALA A 5 19.91 26.20 -67.91
N HIS A 6 19.57 26.79 -66.77
CA HIS A 6 19.51 28.25 -66.60
C HIS A 6 20.59 28.72 -65.62
N PRO A 7 21.05 29.98 -65.79
CA PRO A 7 22.39 30.42 -65.46
C PRO A 7 22.48 31.00 -64.06
N ARG A 8 23.67 30.82 -63.47
CA ARG A 8 24.15 31.55 -62.29
C ARG A 8 24.37 33.02 -62.66
N SER A 9 23.79 33.93 -61.90
CA SER A 9 24.21 35.34 -61.89
C SER A 9 25.26 35.57 -60.79
N PRO A 10 26.31 36.37 -61.06
CA PRO A 10 27.39 36.66 -60.12
C PRO A 10 27.13 37.94 -59.30
N LEU A 11 27.68 37.94 -58.07
CA LEU A 11 28.29 39.05 -57.33
C LEU A 11 27.63 40.43 -57.35
N THR A 12 27.15 40.84 -56.18
CA THR A 12 27.37 42.20 -55.66
C THR A 12 27.86 42.10 -54.22
N ALA A 13 29.17 42.32 -54.06
CA ALA A 13 29.81 42.53 -52.78
C ALA A 13 29.69 44.02 -52.44
N ASP A 14 29.02 44.33 -51.34
CA ASP A 14 29.14 45.64 -50.69
C ASP A 14 30.07 45.51 -49.46
N PRO A 15 31.08 46.40 -49.33
CA PRO A 15 31.98 46.43 -48.19
C PRO A 15 31.35 47.28 -47.09
N PHE A 16 30.75 46.65 -46.08
CA PHE A 16 30.42 47.37 -44.85
C PHE A 16 31.62 47.35 -43.89
N PRO A 17 32.03 48.53 -43.39
CA PRO A 17 33.20 48.68 -42.54
C PRO A 17 33.00 47.97 -41.20
N SER A 18 34.11 47.39 -40.74
CA SER A 18 34.40 47.00 -39.37
C SER A 18 33.88 48.03 -38.37
N GLN A 19 32.78 47.72 -37.70
CA GLN A 19 32.47 48.28 -36.40
C GLN A 19 32.91 47.27 -35.36
N ASP A 20 34.06 47.57 -34.76
CA ASP A 20 34.47 47.07 -33.45
C ASP A 20 33.40 47.44 -32.42
N ALA A 21 32.35 46.62 -32.36
CA ALA A 21 31.44 46.63 -31.23
C ALA A 21 32.16 45.96 -30.06
N PRO A 22 32.23 46.59 -28.88
CA PRO A 22 32.83 45.98 -27.71
C PRO A 22 32.14 44.63 -27.49
N SER A 23 32.96 43.59 -27.37
CA SER A 23 32.57 42.25 -26.94
C SER A 23 31.99 42.34 -25.54
N LEU A 24 30.73 42.78 -25.45
CA LEU A 24 29.87 42.59 -24.31
C LEU A 24 29.67 41.08 -24.24
N SER A 25 30.52 40.46 -23.42
CA SER A 25 30.30 39.19 -22.75
C SER A 25 28.80 38.99 -22.58
N SER A 26 28.21 38.26 -23.52
CA SER A 26 26.81 37.87 -23.44
C SER A 26 26.70 37.10 -22.13
N PRO A 27 25.95 37.60 -21.14
CA PRO A 27 25.78 36.84 -19.93
C PRO A 27 25.12 35.53 -20.36
N SER A 28 25.88 34.44 -20.28
CA SER A 28 25.39 33.07 -20.34
C SER A 28 24.57 32.76 -19.06
N LEU A 29 23.76 33.73 -18.63
CA LEU A 29 22.81 33.65 -17.55
C LEU A 29 21.52 33.10 -18.13
N LEU A 30 21.18 31.88 -17.72
CA LEU A 30 20.06 31.05 -18.19
C LEU A 30 20.36 30.22 -19.44
N ALA A 31 21.43 29.43 -19.38
CA ALA A 31 21.30 28.08 -19.90
C ALA A 31 20.03 27.48 -19.25
N PRO A 32 19.02 27.03 -20.03
CA PRO A 32 17.85 26.39 -19.45
C PRO A 32 18.35 25.25 -18.55
N PRO A 33 17.79 25.07 -17.34
CA PRO A 33 18.24 24.03 -16.43
C PRO A 33 18.30 22.73 -17.22
N SER A 34 19.51 22.19 -17.36
CA SER A 34 19.73 20.93 -18.05
C SER A 34 18.69 19.94 -17.51
N PRO A 35 17.97 19.19 -18.35
CA PRO A 35 16.89 18.32 -17.94
C PRO A 35 17.42 17.47 -16.79
N THR A 36 16.97 17.83 -15.59
CA THR A 36 17.57 17.38 -14.34
C THR A 36 17.51 15.87 -14.41
N LEU A 37 18.68 15.23 -14.40
CA LEU A 37 18.82 13.78 -14.30
C LEU A 37 17.72 13.28 -13.38
N ALA A 38 16.72 12.61 -13.97
CA ALA A 38 15.50 12.28 -13.26
C ALA A 38 15.93 11.61 -11.95
N PRO A 39 15.57 12.17 -10.78
CA PRO A 39 16.09 11.71 -9.50
C PRO A 39 15.90 10.20 -9.41
N PRO A 40 16.88 9.47 -8.82
CA PRO A 40 16.95 8.03 -8.87
C PRO A 40 15.57 7.44 -8.60
N SER A 41 15.07 6.72 -9.61
CA SER A 41 13.73 6.13 -9.70
C SER A 41 13.17 5.84 -8.31
N HIS A 42 12.09 6.52 -7.93
CA HIS A 42 11.50 6.46 -6.59
C HIS A 42 10.83 5.08 -6.39
N ARG A 43 11.63 4.05 -6.14
CA ARG A 43 11.21 2.65 -6.02
C ARG A 43 10.26 2.50 -4.83
N ALA A 44 9.24 1.67 -4.96
CA ALA A 44 8.43 1.27 -3.81
C ALA A 44 9.32 0.50 -2.83
N HIS A 45 9.48 1.01 -1.62
CA HIS A 45 10.16 0.29 -0.56
C HIS A 45 9.20 -0.78 -0.01
N VAL A 46 9.49 -2.05 -0.29
CA VAL A 46 8.64 -3.20 0.15
C VAL A 46 8.93 -3.59 1.60
N ALA A 47 10.13 -3.27 2.11
CA ALA A 47 10.58 -3.61 3.44
C ALA A 47 9.63 -3.12 4.55
N LEU A 48 9.22 -1.85 4.51
CA LEU A 48 8.40 -1.26 5.56
C LEU A 48 6.95 -1.81 5.58
N PRO A 49 6.24 -1.95 4.45
CA PRO A 49 4.98 -2.69 4.40
C PRO A 49 5.07 -4.12 4.94
N PHE A 50 6.16 -4.83 4.63
CA PHE A 50 6.39 -6.18 5.16
C PHE A 50 6.63 -6.16 6.67
N ALA A 51 7.40 -5.22 7.19
CA ALA A 51 7.65 -5.08 8.63
C ALA A 51 6.35 -4.82 9.41
N VAL A 52 5.49 -3.91 8.91
CA VAL A 52 4.17 -3.63 9.52
C VAL A 52 3.29 -4.88 9.50
N LEU A 53 3.26 -5.60 8.38
CA LEU A 53 2.52 -6.85 8.28
C LEU A 53 3.08 -7.92 9.21
N GLY A 54 4.40 -8.03 9.34
CA GLY A 54 5.08 -8.94 10.27
C GLY A 54 4.79 -8.61 11.73
N ALA A 55 4.74 -7.33 12.11
CA ALA A 55 4.36 -6.90 13.46
C ALA A 55 2.92 -7.33 13.79
N ALA A 56 1.97 -7.03 12.89
CA ALA A 56 0.58 -7.44 13.05
C ALA A 56 0.42 -8.96 13.07
N GLY A 57 1.13 -9.67 12.18
CA GLY A 57 1.10 -11.13 12.10
C GLY A 57 1.69 -11.80 13.34
N GLY A 58 2.77 -11.26 13.90
CA GLY A 58 3.34 -11.75 15.17
C GLY A 58 2.40 -11.57 16.35
N TRP A 59 1.70 -10.43 16.40
CA TRP A 59 0.65 -10.21 17.40
C TRP A 59 -0.51 -11.19 17.23
N MET A 60 -1.01 -11.35 16.00
CA MET A 60 -2.11 -12.29 15.70
C MET A 60 -1.73 -13.74 15.97
N ALA A 61 -0.48 -14.13 15.68
CA ALA A 61 0.03 -15.46 16.01
C ALA A 61 0.08 -15.66 17.53
N ALA A 62 0.52 -14.65 18.30
CA ALA A 62 0.49 -14.72 19.76
C ALA A 62 -0.94 -14.88 20.29
N ASP A 63 -1.91 -14.14 19.73
CA ASP A 63 -3.32 -14.25 20.10
C ASP A 63 -3.90 -15.63 19.72
N PHE A 64 -3.56 -16.14 18.54
CA PHE A 64 -3.97 -17.45 18.03
C PHE A 64 -3.49 -18.59 18.94
N PHE A 65 -2.21 -18.55 19.34
CA PHE A 65 -1.63 -19.54 20.25
C PHE A 65 -1.94 -19.27 21.73
N ARG A 66 -2.75 -18.24 22.03
CA ARG A 66 -3.11 -17.82 23.41
C ARG A 66 -1.90 -17.58 24.31
N VAL A 67 -0.82 -17.06 23.72
CA VAL A 67 0.41 -16.72 24.43
C VAL A 67 0.12 -15.65 25.47
N GLY A 68 0.32 -15.98 26.75
CA GLY A 68 0.05 -15.11 27.90
C GLY A 68 -1.09 -15.61 28.78
N ALA A 69 -1.74 -16.72 28.43
CA ALA A 69 -2.75 -17.35 29.29
C ALA A 69 -2.13 -18.03 30.52
N LEU A 70 -0.85 -18.43 30.45
CA LEU A 70 -0.09 -18.96 31.58
C LEU A 70 0.96 -17.93 32.00
N GLU A 71 0.59 -17.03 32.91
CA GLU A 71 1.40 -15.86 33.32
C GLU A 71 2.88 -16.19 33.60
N HIS A 72 3.18 -17.37 34.14
CA HIS A 72 4.54 -17.75 34.53
C HIS A 72 5.33 -18.49 33.45
N MET A 73 4.67 -19.10 32.46
CA MET A 73 5.36 -19.83 31.36
C MET A 73 5.48 -18.98 30.09
N ASP A 74 4.59 -18.00 29.91
CA ASP A 74 4.51 -17.19 28.68
C ASP A 74 5.14 -15.79 28.83
N ALA A 75 5.71 -15.48 30.00
CA ALA A 75 6.37 -14.21 30.30
C ALA A 75 7.60 -14.00 29.39
N GLY A 76 7.39 -13.43 28.21
CA GLY A 76 8.43 -13.13 27.24
C GLY A 76 8.15 -13.62 25.82
N LEU A 77 7.28 -14.62 25.63
CA LEU A 77 6.99 -15.18 24.30
C LEU A 77 6.28 -14.15 23.40
N ARG A 78 5.33 -13.38 23.96
CA ARG A 78 4.61 -12.32 23.23
C ARG A 78 5.52 -11.17 22.78
N PRO A 79 6.33 -10.53 23.64
CA PRO A 79 7.26 -9.50 23.18
C PRO A 79 8.34 -10.06 22.25
N ALA A 80 8.78 -11.31 22.42
CA ALA A 80 9.70 -11.96 21.48
C ALA A 80 9.08 -12.08 20.08
N LEU A 81 7.85 -12.60 19.96
CA LEU A 81 7.12 -12.67 18.69
C LEU A 81 6.99 -11.29 18.05
N VAL A 82 6.55 -10.29 18.81
CA VAL A 82 6.36 -8.92 18.33
C VAL A 82 7.67 -8.25 17.90
N ALA A 83 8.82 -8.64 18.46
CA ALA A 83 10.12 -8.13 18.05
C ALA A 83 10.72 -8.88 16.85
N ILE A 84 10.64 -10.21 16.83
CA ILE A 84 11.30 -11.06 15.83
C ILE A 84 10.56 -11.05 14.49
N THR A 85 9.22 -11.09 14.49
CA THR A 85 8.43 -11.15 13.25
C THR A 85 8.54 -9.90 12.37
N PRO A 86 8.52 -8.64 12.87
CA PRO A 86 8.75 -7.49 11.99
C PRO A 86 10.18 -7.42 11.47
N LEU A 87 11.19 -7.84 12.25
CA LEU A 87 12.59 -7.84 11.79
C LEU A 87 12.81 -8.87 10.66
N THR A 88 12.32 -10.09 10.84
CA THR A 88 12.37 -11.12 9.80
C THR A 88 11.58 -10.72 8.56
N ALA A 89 10.40 -10.12 8.72
CA ALA A 89 9.62 -9.60 7.60
C ALA A 89 10.28 -8.39 6.91
N LEU A 90 10.93 -7.50 7.66
CA LEU A 90 11.71 -6.38 7.11
C LEU A 90 12.85 -6.90 6.24
N LEU A 91 13.64 -7.84 6.75
CA LEU A 91 14.73 -8.50 6.01
C LEU A 91 14.19 -9.20 4.76
N LEU A 92 13.08 -9.92 4.89
CA LEU A 92 12.40 -10.55 3.76
C LEU A 92 12.01 -9.52 2.69
N GLY A 93 11.49 -8.36 3.09
CA GLY A 93 11.14 -7.29 2.14
C GLY A 93 12.37 -6.67 1.45
N VAL A 94 13.52 -6.58 2.14
CA VAL A 94 14.80 -6.18 1.51
C VAL A 94 15.26 -7.21 0.50
N VAL A 95 15.20 -8.50 0.84
CA VAL A 95 15.61 -9.61 -0.04
C VAL A 95 14.69 -9.76 -1.26
N LEU A 96 13.39 -9.53 -1.10
CA LEU A 96 12.40 -9.62 -2.19
C LEU A 96 12.29 -8.34 -3.04
N GLN A 97 12.92 -7.24 -2.64
CA GLN A 97 12.95 -6.00 -3.43
C GLN A 97 13.37 -6.20 -4.90
N PRO A 98 14.47 -6.92 -5.24
CA PRO A 98 14.83 -7.19 -6.63
C PRO A 98 13.83 -8.08 -7.38
N VAL A 99 13.13 -8.97 -6.66
CA VAL A 99 12.17 -9.93 -7.21
C VAL A 99 10.94 -9.24 -7.81
N THR A 100 10.64 -8.00 -7.41
CA THR A 100 9.56 -7.19 -8.00
C THR A 100 9.68 -7.04 -9.53
N ARG A 101 10.90 -7.11 -10.08
CA ARG A 101 11.16 -7.00 -11.52
C ARG A 101 11.06 -8.31 -12.28
N TRP A 102 10.99 -9.44 -11.58
CA TRP A 102 10.97 -10.75 -12.22
C TRP A 102 9.62 -11.02 -12.90
N PRO A 103 9.56 -11.98 -13.84
CA PRO A 103 8.31 -12.51 -14.35
C PRO A 103 7.41 -13.02 -13.21
N ALA A 104 6.09 -12.90 -13.37
CA ALA A 104 5.16 -13.12 -12.26
C ALA A 104 5.24 -14.52 -11.63
N ALA A 105 5.41 -15.56 -12.44
CA ALA A 105 5.56 -16.93 -11.96
C ALA A 105 6.84 -17.10 -11.10
N ARG A 106 7.98 -16.58 -11.56
CA ARG A 106 9.25 -16.64 -10.81
C ARG A 106 9.19 -15.84 -9.53
N ALA A 107 8.56 -14.66 -9.58
CA ALA A 107 8.35 -13.85 -8.39
C ALA A 107 7.45 -14.56 -7.36
N ALA A 108 6.39 -15.23 -7.82
CA ALA A 108 5.51 -16.01 -6.94
C ALA A 108 6.27 -17.13 -6.23
N VAL A 109 7.01 -17.97 -6.98
CA VAL A 109 7.82 -19.06 -6.39
C VAL A 109 8.84 -18.51 -5.38
N ALA A 110 9.58 -17.47 -5.73
CA ALA A 110 10.54 -16.84 -4.82
C ALA A 110 9.85 -16.32 -3.56
N THR A 111 8.66 -15.71 -3.68
CA THR A 111 7.89 -15.23 -2.53
C THR A 111 7.47 -16.38 -1.63
N VAL A 112 6.92 -17.46 -2.20
CA VAL A 112 6.51 -18.66 -1.43
C VAL A 112 7.69 -19.21 -0.65
N VAL A 113 8.81 -19.48 -1.34
CA VAL A 113 10.00 -20.06 -0.71
C VAL A 113 10.56 -19.14 0.38
N SER A 114 10.68 -17.84 0.11
CA SER A 114 11.25 -16.89 1.07
C SER A 114 10.33 -16.64 2.28
N VAL A 115 9.00 -16.53 2.08
CA VAL A 115 8.04 -16.38 3.19
C VAL A 115 8.05 -17.62 4.08
N LEU A 116 8.00 -18.82 3.50
CA LEU A 116 8.00 -20.07 4.28
C LEU A 116 9.33 -20.26 5.01
N SER A 117 10.47 -19.98 4.36
CA SER A 117 11.79 -20.07 4.99
C SER A 117 11.93 -19.08 6.15
N ALA A 118 11.48 -17.83 5.96
CA ALA A 118 11.50 -16.82 7.01
C ALA A 118 10.58 -17.20 8.19
N ALA A 119 9.41 -17.78 7.92
CA ALA A 119 8.48 -18.20 8.95
C ALA A 119 8.98 -19.43 9.73
N ILE A 120 9.57 -20.41 9.05
CA ILE A 120 10.27 -21.55 9.68
C ILE A 120 11.39 -21.03 10.59
N PHE A 121 12.23 -20.13 10.09
CA PHE A 121 13.35 -19.57 10.85
C PHE A 121 12.87 -18.77 12.08
N ALA A 122 11.88 -17.89 11.90
CA ALA A 122 11.31 -17.12 13.00
C ALA A 122 10.68 -18.03 14.06
N GLY A 123 9.92 -19.04 13.65
CA GLY A 123 9.30 -20.02 14.54
C GLY A 123 10.34 -20.87 15.28
N ALA A 124 11.36 -21.35 14.58
CA ALA A 124 12.48 -22.11 15.17
C ALA A 124 13.22 -21.28 16.22
N PHE A 125 13.48 -20.01 15.93
CA PHE A 125 14.18 -19.09 16.83
C PHE A 125 13.35 -18.80 18.07
N VAL A 126 12.05 -18.48 17.91
CA VAL A 126 11.13 -18.31 19.03
C VAL A 126 11.05 -19.58 19.88
N GLY A 127 10.87 -20.74 19.25
CA GLY A 127 10.78 -22.02 19.93
C GLY A 127 12.06 -22.40 20.69
N ALA A 128 13.24 -22.06 20.15
CA ALA A 128 14.51 -22.24 20.84
C ALA A 128 14.62 -21.38 22.11
N MET A 129 14.09 -20.16 22.07
CA MET A 129 14.09 -19.26 23.23
C MET A 129 13.10 -19.70 24.31
N THR A 130 12.04 -20.43 23.96
CA THR A 130 10.94 -20.72 24.90
C THR A 130 10.86 -22.17 25.37
N TRP A 131 11.42 -23.13 24.61
CA TRP A 131 11.30 -24.56 24.93
C TRP A 131 12.67 -25.26 24.91
N ALA A 132 13.03 -25.90 26.04
CA ALA A 132 14.41 -26.32 26.29
C ALA A 132 14.92 -27.56 25.53
N LYS A 133 14.05 -28.52 25.16
CA LYS A 133 14.50 -29.81 24.58
C LYS A 133 14.08 -30.02 23.13
N ASP A 134 12.83 -29.68 22.77
CA ASP A 134 12.28 -29.90 21.42
C ASP A 134 11.82 -28.60 20.73
N GLY A 135 12.23 -27.45 21.27
CA GLY A 135 11.65 -26.17 20.91
C GLY A 135 11.86 -25.72 19.47
N VAL A 136 13.02 -26.05 18.92
CA VAL A 136 13.37 -25.68 17.53
C VAL A 136 12.42 -26.35 16.54
N GLY A 137 12.16 -27.65 16.71
CA GLY A 137 11.35 -28.43 15.78
C GLY A 137 9.87 -28.06 15.83
N THR A 138 9.31 -27.94 17.03
CA THR A 138 7.91 -27.52 17.22
C THR A 138 7.69 -26.07 16.81
N GLY A 139 8.66 -25.20 17.10
CA GLY A 139 8.67 -23.80 16.69
C GLY A 139 8.73 -23.65 15.16
N ALA A 140 9.62 -24.39 14.50
CA ALA A 140 9.73 -24.43 13.04
C ALA A 140 8.42 -24.88 12.37
N ALA A 141 7.80 -25.94 12.89
CA ALA A 141 6.53 -26.46 12.37
C ALA A 141 5.38 -25.45 12.53
N SER A 142 5.25 -24.83 13.71
CA SER A 142 4.27 -23.77 13.95
C SER A 142 4.52 -22.56 13.05
N GLY A 143 5.79 -22.15 12.92
CA GLY A 143 6.21 -21.08 12.03
C GLY A 143 5.85 -21.36 10.57
N PHE A 144 6.05 -22.59 10.09
CA PHE A 144 5.63 -23.00 8.74
C PHE A 144 4.13 -22.79 8.52
N TRP A 145 3.28 -23.28 9.42
CA TRP A 145 1.82 -23.15 9.30
C TRP A 145 1.36 -21.70 9.37
N CYS A 146 1.94 -20.90 10.26
CA CYS A 146 1.71 -19.45 10.27
C CYS A 146 2.15 -18.81 8.95
N GLY A 147 3.30 -19.19 8.41
CA GLY A 147 3.79 -18.74 7.10
C GLY A 147 2.81 -19.04 5.98
N VAL A 148 2.26 -20.26 5.93
CA VAL A 148 1.21 -20.66 4.97
C VAL A 148 -0.03 -19.77 5.09
N ALA A 149 -0.50 -19.51 6.32
CA ALA A 149 -1.67 -18.67 6.56
C ALA A 149 -1.47 -17.20 6.12
N PHE A 150 -0.25 -16.64 6.29
CA PHE A 150 0.07 -15.27 5.91
C PHE A 150 0.57 -15.10 4.46
N LEU A 151 0.81 -16.20 3.75
CA LEU A 151 1.34 -16.20 2.38
C LEU A 151 0.49 -15.39 1.39
N PRO A 152 -0.87 -15.47 1.39
CA PRO A 152 -1.70 -14.63 0.52
C PRO A 152 -1.49 -13.13 0.77
N GLY A 153 -1.26 -12.75 2.02
CA GLY A 153 -1.01 -11.37 2.43
C GLY A 153 0.29 -10.81 1.87
N PHE A 154 1.40 -11.50 2.10
CA PHE A 154 2.70 -11.12 1.55
C PHE A 154 2.70 -11.13 0.01
N GLY A 155 2.02 -12.12 -0.59
CA GLY A 155 1.80 -12.18 -2.03
C GLY A 155 1.03 -10.98 -2.57
N ALA A 156 -0.02 -10.53 -1.88
CA ALA A 156 -0.79 -9.35 -2.27
C ALA A 156 0.03 -8.06 -2.18
N VAL A 157 0.84 -7.88 -1.13
CA VAL A 157 1.73 -6.73 -0.98
C VAL A 157 2.78 -6.70 -2.10
N LEU A 158 3.37 -7.85 -2.45
CA LEU A 158 4.31 -7.93 -3.57
C LEU A 158 3.61 -7.68 -4.92
N ALA A 159 2.43 -8.25 -5.14
CA ALA A 159 1.67 -8.01 -6.37
C ALA A 159 1.31 -6.53 -6.54
N ALA A 160 0.97 -5.84 -5.45
CA ALA A 160 0.72 -4.41 -5.43
C ALA A 160 2.01 -3.60 -5.69
N SER A 161 3.12 -3.96 -5.06
CA SER A 161 4.39 -3.23 -5.22
C SER A 161 4.96 -3.31 -6.64
N ARG A 162 4.69 -4.41 -7.35
CA ARG A 162 5.03 -4.57 -8.78
C ARG A 162 4.29 -3.63 -9.71
N ARG A 163 3.16 -3.05 -9.27
CA ARG A 163 2.44 -2.02 -10.03
C ARG A 163 3.12 -0.66 -9.91
N VAL A 164 3.88 -0.42 -8.82
CA VAL A 164 4.54 0.87 -8.60
C VAL A 164 5.70 1.04 -9.59
N GLY A 165 5.74 2.21 -10.23
CA GLY A 165 6.73 2.53 -11.26
C GLY A 165 6.28 2.25 -12.69
N ARG A 166 5.07 1.70 -12.91
CA ARG A 166 4.48 1.60 -14.26
C ARG A 166 4.05 2.96 -14.83
N ALA A 167 3.75 3.91 -13.94
CA ALA A 167 3.35 5.27 -14.27
C ALA A 167 4.47 6.26 -13.94
N ARG A 168 4.47 7.43 -14.60
CA ARG A 168 5.42 8.51 -14.28
C ARG A 168 5.32 8.90 -12.80
N ALA A 169 6.47 9.13 -12.17
CA ALA A 169 6.55 9.45 -10.75
C ALA A 169 5.78 10.74 -10.42
N GLY A 170 5.03 10.74 -9.31
CA GLY A 170 4.23 11.90 -8.89
C GLY A 170 2.91 12.09 -9.64
N SER A 171 2.61 11.23 -10.61
CA SER A 171 1.32 11.21 -11.29
C SER A 171 0.18 10.72 -10.40
N LEU A 172 -1.07 10.96 -10.83
CA LEU A 172 -2.26 10.45 -10.15
C LEU A 172 -2.25 8.92 -10.01
N VAL A 173 -1.83 8.20 -11.05
CA VAL A 173 -1.79 6.73 -11.06
C VAL A 173 -0.65 6.20 -10.18
N ASP A 174 0.56 6.82 -10.21
CA ASP A 174 1.66 6.44 -9.30
C ASP A 174 1.23 6.57 -7.83
N GLY A 175 0.55 7.66 -7.48
CA GLY A 175 -0.01 7.84 -6.14
C GLY A 175 -1.01 6.74 -5.75
N ALA A 176 -1.89 6.32 -6.68
CA ALA A 176 -2.84 5.24 -6.45
C ALA A 176 -2.17 3.86 -6.30
N ASP A 177 -1.14 3.58 -7.10
CA ASP A 177 -0.37 2.33 -7.03
C ASP A 177 0.37 2.22 -5.68
N ARG A 178 0.98 3.32 -5.20
CA ARG A 178 1.62 3.36 -3.87
C ARG A 178 0.63 3.13 -2.73
N ARG A 179 -0.56 3.72 -2.81
CA ARG A 179 -1.63 3.49 -1.81
C ARG A 179 -2.16 2.05 -1.85
N THR A 180 -2.14 1.40 -3.02
CA THR A 180 -2.58 0.00 -3.16
C THR A 180 -1.69 -0.97 -2.37
N VAL A 181 -0.40 -0.67 -2.20
CA VAL A 181 0.50 -1.46 -1.33
C VAL A 181 0.02 -1.43 0.12
N TRP A 182 -0.30 -0.24 0.63
CA TRP A 182 -0.81 -0.06 1.98
C TRP A 182 -2.22 -0.63 2.18
N LEU A 183 -3.05 -0.55 1.14
CA LEU A 183 -4.34 -1.21 1.12
C LEU A 183 -4.21 -2.73 1.25
N ALA A 184 -3.25 -3.35 0.56
CA ALA A 184 -2.99 -4.79 0.70
C ALA A 184 -2.56 -5.16 2.13
N VAL A 185 -1.71 -4.35 2.77
CA VAL A 185 -1.33 -4.53 4.18
C VAL A 185 -2.57 -4.43 5.08
N ALA A 186 -3.35 -3.36 4.96
CA ALA A 186 -4.54 -3.12 5.78
C ALA A 186 -5.58 -4.26 5.63
N VAL A 187 -5.86 -4.70 4.40
CA VAL A 187 -6.78 -5.83 4.15
C VAL A 187 -6.27 -7.11 4.77
N THR A 188 -4.97 -7.40 4.65
CA THR A 188 -4.38 -8.60 5.25
C THR A 188 -4.50 -8.57 6.77
N ILE A 189 -4.25 -7.42 7.39
CA ILE A 189 -4.45 -7.23 8.84
C ILE A 189 -5.92 -7.42 9.21
N ALA A 190 -6.85 -6.81 8.48
CA ALA A 190 -8.28 -6.96 8.74
C ALA A 190 -8.71 -8.44 8.65
N LEU A 191 -8.28 -9.16 7.61
CA LEU A 191 -8.54 -10.59 7.45
C LEU A 191 -7.88 -11.43 8.55
N GLY A 192 -6.66 -11.08 8.97
CA GLY A 192 -5.95 -11.79 10.04
C GLY A 192 -6.68 -11.73 11.38
N THR A 193 -7.50 -10.71 11.63
CA THR A 193 -8.34 -10.66 12.84
C THR A 193 -9.39 -11.77 12.90
N LEU A 194 -9.81 -12.33 11.74
CA LEU A 194 -10.69 -13.50 11.70
C LEU A 194 -10.01 -14.75 12.27
N ALA A 195 -8.69 -14.88 12.17
CA ALA A 195 -7.99 -16.05 12.71
C ALA A 195 -8.11 -16.14 14.24
N ALA A 196 -8.38 -15.00 14.90
CA ALA A 196 -8.61 -14.92 16.35
C ALA A 196 -10.06 -15.23 16.77
N LEU A 197 -10.98 -15.46 15.82
CA LEU A 197 -12.39 -15.75 16.12
C LEU A 197 -12.67 -17.17 16.61
N PRO A 198 -12.18 -18.23 15.93
CA PRO A 198 -12.51 -19.58 16.34
C PRO A 198 -11.93 -19.82 17.73
N ASP A 199 -12.75 -20.32 18.65
CA ASP A 199 -12.19 -21.03 19.79
C ASP A 199 -11.60 -22.31 19.23
N TRP A 200 -10.31 -22.28 18.94
CA TRP A 200 -9.56 -23.46 18.56
C TRP A 200 -9.56 -24.42 19.75
N THR A 201 -10.61 -25.24 19.84
CA THR A 201 -10.94 -26.15 20.94
C THR A 201 -9.87 -27.20 21.22
N LEU A 202 -8.85 -27.29 20.37
CA LEU A 202 -7.68 -28.15 20.53
C LEU A 202 -6.83 -27.80 21.76
N LEU A 203 -6.97 -26.60 22.32
CA LEU A 203 -6.28 -26.18 23.55
C LEU A 203 -7.31 -25.82 24.63
N PRO A 204 -7.66 -26.73 25.56
CA PRO A 204 -8.55 -26.45 26.68
C PRO A 204 -7.87 -25.52 27.69
N GLY A 205 -7.76 -24.23 27.35
CA GLY A 205 -7.26 -23.18 28.24
C GLY A 205 -8.42 -22.42 28.88
N LYS A 206 -8.40 -22.29 30.22
CA LYS A 206 -9.39 -21.55 31.03
C LYS A 206 -9.29 -20.02 30.92
N GLY A 207 -8.37 -19.47 30.13
CA GLY A 207 -8.18 -18.04 29.95
C GLY A 207 -8.88 -17.51 28.70
N MET A 208 -9.74 -16.49 28.85
CA MET A 208 -10.22 -15.72 27.71
C MET A 208 -9.08 -14.85 27.18
N PRO A 209 -8.66 -14.96 25.91
CA PRO A 209 -7.63 -14.09 25.36
C PRO A 209 -8.11 -12.64 25.38
N ALA A 210 -7.22 -11.73 25.80
CA ALA A 210 -7.44 -10.29 25.69
C ALA A 210 -7.38 -9.86 24.21
N LEU A 211 -8.49 -10.04 23.49
CA LEU A 211 -8.66 -9.70 22.06
C LEU A 211 -8.64 -8.19 21.77
N GLY A 212 -8.40 -7.35 22.79
CA GLY A 212 -8.47 -5.89 22.68
C GLY A 212 -7.54 -5.33 21.59
N VAL A 213 -6.30 -5.83 21.52
CA VAL A 213 -5.32 -5.32 20.55
C VAL A 213 -5.63 -5.82 19.14
N SER A 214 -5.99 -7.09 18.95
CA SER A 214 -6.43 -7.58 17.64
C SER A 214 -7.64 -6.83 17.10
N ARG A 215 -8.62 -6.48 17.96
CA ARG A 215 -9.75 -5.62 17.57
C ARG A 215 -9.33 -4.21 17.21
N ALA A 216 -8.45 -3.61 18.02
CA ALA A 216 -7.91 -2.28 17.72
C ALA A 216 -7.18 -2.26 16.36
N LEU A 217 -6.36 -3.28 16.07
CA LEU A 217 -5.71 -3.46 14.78
C LEU A 217 -6.72 -3.63 13.64
N GLY A 218 -7.79 -4.40 13.84
CA GLY A 218 -8.89 -4.55 12.89
C GLY A 218 -9.59 -3.22 12.58
N ILE A 219 -9.93 -2.44 13.61
CA ILE A 219 -10.54 -1.11 13.47
C ILE A 219 -9.60 -0.18 12.70
N LEU A 220 -8.32 -0.10 13.09
CA LEU A 220 -7.30 0.71 12.42
C LEU A 220 -7.11 0.30 10.95
N ALA A 221 -7.16 -0.99 10.65
CA ALA A 221 -7.05 -1.50 9.28
C ALA A 221 -8.26 -1.12 8.42
N VAL A 222 -9.49 -1.24 8.96
CA VAL A 222 -10.72 -0.84 8.26
C VAL A 222 -10.77 0.67 8.04
N THR A 223 -10.42 1.48 9.04
CA THR A 223 -10.38 2.94 8.89
C THR A 223 -9.33 3.38 7.87
N THR A 224 -8.14 2.80 7.91
CA THR A 224 -7.07 3.05 6.91
C THR A 224 -7.55 2.68 5.49
N THR A 225 -8.25 1.55 5.34
CA THR A 225 -8.85 1.12 4.08
C THR A 225 -9.87 2.13 3.57
N GLY A 226 -10.74 2.65 4.45
CA GLY A 226 -11.71 3.70 4.12
C GLY A 226 -11.05 5.00 3.66
N ILE A 227 -10.00 5.46 4.35
CA ILE A 227 -9.23 6.64 3.97
C ILE A 227 -8.59 6.46 2.59
N VAL A 228 -8.00 5.30 2.32
CA VAL A 228 -7.42 4.99 1.00
C VAL A 228 -8.48 4.96 -0.10
N ALA A 229 -9.66 4.39 0.17
CA ALA A 229 -10.78 4.39 -0.76
C ALA A 229 -11.23 5.82 -1.11
N LEU A 230 -11.34 6.71 -0.11
CA LEU A 230 -11.69 8.12 -0.31
C LEU A 230 -10.64 8.86 -1.14
N TRP A 231 -9.34 8.64 -0.88
CA TRP A 231 -8.28 9.23 -1.71
C TRP A 231 -8.31 8.73 -3.16
N ASN A 232 -8.59 7.44 -3.38
CA ASN A 232 -8.72 6.90 -4.73
C ASN A 232 -9.96 7.44 -5.45
N ALA A 233 -11.08 7.62 -4.74
CA ALA A 233 -12.28 8.26 -5.27
C ALA A 233 -12.00 9.72 -5.66
N ALA A 234 -11.32 10.48 -4.81
CA ALA A 234 -10.90 11.86 -5.10
C ALA A 234 -9.97 11.93 -6.33
N ALA A 235 -9.01 11.01 -6.44
CA ALA A 235 -8.12 10.92 -7.60
C ALA A 235 -8.88 10.60 -8.90
N LEU A 236 -9.81 9.63 -8.85
CA LEU A 236 -10.67 9.29 -9.98
C LEU A 236 -11.55 10.48 -10.39
N PHE A 237 -12.16 11.17 -9.43
CA PHE A 237 -12.98 12.34 -9.70
C PHE A 237 -12.18 13.51 -10.31
N ARG A 238 -10.97 13.75 -9.80
CA ARG A 238 -10.03 14.70 -10.42
C ARG A 238 -9.70 14.31 -11.86
N ALA A 239 -9.52 13.01 -12.12
CA ALA A 239 -9.26 12.53 -13.46
C ALA A 239 -10.46 12.72 -14.39
N LEU A 240 -11.67 12.38 -13.97
CA LEU A 240 -12.89 12.60 -14.74
C LEU A 240 -13.12 14.08 -15.08
N ARG A 241 -12.91 14.98 -14.11
CA ARG A 241 -12.97 16.43 -14.33
C ARG A 241 -11.92 16.90 -15.32
N ALA A 242 -10.71 16.34 -15.27
CA ALA A 242 -9.64 16.65 -16.21
C ALA A 242 -9.97 16.15 -17.63
N THR A 243 -10.59 14.97 -17.78
CA THR A 243 -11.06 14.43 -19.06
C THR A 243 -12.10 15.32 -19.72
N GLN A 244 -13.00 15.92 -18.94
CA GLN A 244 -13.97 16.89 -19.48
C GLN A 244 -13.27 18.13 -20.04
N LYS A 245 -12.23 18.63 -19.34
CA LYS A 245 -11.43 19.78 -19.80
C LYS A 245 -10.57 19.48 -21.01
N LEU A 246 -10.08 18.24 -21.16
CA LEU A 246 -9.29 17.84 -22.32
C LEU A 246 -10.01 18.07 -23.65
N ARG A 247 -11.36 18.00 -23.68
CA ARG A 247 -12.16 18.23 -24.89
C ARG A 247 -12.01 19.63 -25.47
N THR A 248 -11.62 20.62 -24.66
CA THR A 248 -11.45 22.01 -25.08
C THR A 248 -9.97 22.42 -25.15
N MET A 249 -9.04 21.53 -24.81
CA MET A 249 -7.61 21.81 -24.83
C MET A 249 -7.00 21.48 -26.20
N ARG A 250 -5.95 22.23 -26.57
CA ARG A 250 -5.19 21.97 -27.78
C ARG A 250 -4.19 20.84 -27.52
N ALA A 251 -4.08 19.90 -28.45
CA ALA A 251 -3.03 18.88 -28.39
C ALA A 251 -1.66 19.53 -28.56
N CYS A 252 -0.69 19.13 -27.75
CA CYS A 252 0.68 19.65 -27.76
C CYS A 252 1.67 18.48 -27.83
N ALA A 253 2.85 18.72 -28.37
CA ALA A 253 3.93 17.75 -28.29
C ALA A 253 4.32 17.55 -26.81
N PRO A 254 4.50 16.31 -26.32
CA PRO A 254 4.80 16.04 -24.91
C PRO A 254 6.12 16.67 -24.45
N ASP A 255 7.07 16.81 -25.37
CA ASP A 255 8.40 17.35 -25.14
C ASP A 255 8.51 18.85 -25.44
N ASP A 256 7.38 19.54 -25.62
CA ASP A 256 7.38 20.99 -25.81
C ASP A 256 7.93 21.69 -24.56
N PRO A 257 9.07 22.41 -24.65
CA PRO A 257 9.73 23.04 -23.51
C PRO A 257 8.84 24.08 -22.83
N ASN A 258 7.85 24.64 -23.55
CA ASN A 258 6.96 25.65 -23.00
C ASN A 258 5.97 25.07 -21.98
N LEU A 259 5.72 23.75 -22.00
CA LEU A 259 4.81 23.10 -21.05
C LEU A 259 5.30 23.20 -19.60
N VAL A 260 6.61 23.33 -19.39
CA VAL A 260 7.22 23.46 -18.06
C VAL A 260 6.75 24.73 -17.35
N TRP A 261 6.40 25.77 -18.10
CA TRP A 261 5.99 27.08 -17.58
C TRP A 261 4.49 27.16 -17.23
N ALA A 262 3.72 26.10 -17.47
CA ALA A 262 2.30 26.10 -17.15
C ALA A 262 2.06 26.14 -15.64
N GLN A 263 1.18 27.05 -15.20
CA GLN A 263 0.87 27.25 -13.77
C GLN A 263 0.24 26.01 -13.11
N ARG A 264 -0.56 25.25 -13.87
CA ARG A 264 -1.22 24.03 -13.37
C ARG A 264 -0.82 22.85 -14.22
N GLN A 265 -0.08 21.92 -13.62
CA GLN A 265 0.30 20.67 -14.27
C GLN A 265 -0.44 19.51 -13.61
N LEU A 266 -1.10 18.71 -14.43
CA LEU A 266 -1.73 17.46 -14.00
C LEU A 266 -1.18 16.32 -14.85
N ASP A 267 -0.50 15.37 -14.20
CA ASP A 267 -0.03 14.17 -14.87
C ASP A 267 -0.87 12.95 -14.47
N PHE A 268 -1.47 12.30 -15.47
CA PHE A 268 -2.14 11.02 -15.33
C PHE A 268 -1.15 9.87 -15.15
N GLY A 269 0.06 9.99 -15.69
CA GLY A 269 1.16 9.05 -15.51
C GLY A 269 1.28 7.93 -16.53
N LEU A 270 0.21 7.63 -17.27
CA LEU A 270 0.18 6.61 -18.32
C LEU A 270 0.04 7.27 -19.69
N GLY A 271 0.72 6.75 -20.71
CA GLY A 271 0.65 7.28 -22.09
C GLY A 271 1.48 8.54 -22.35
N TYR A 272 1.69 8.87 -23.63
CA TYR A 272 2.58 9.95 -24.09
C TYR A 272 1.85 11.21 -24.57
N GLN A 273 0.52 11.25 -24.48
CA GLN A 273 -0.26 12.39 -24.96
C GLN A 273 -0.09 13.59 -24.02
N ALA A 274 -0.10 14.80 -24.58
CA ALA A 274 -0.16 16.04 -23.82
C ALA A 274 -1.18 16.99 -24.46
N ALA A 275 -1.94 17.68 -23.62
CA ALA A 275 -2.85 18.72 -24.06
C ALA A 275 -2.72 19.91 -23.12
N ALA A 276 -2.83 21.11 -23.69
CA ALA A 276 -2.68 22.34 -22.94
C ALA A 276 -3.82 23.32 -23.22
N SER A 277 -4.21 24.04 -22.17
CA SER A 277 -5.06 25.22 -22.30
C SER A 277 -4.15 26.41 -22.59
N VAL A 278 -4.30 26.96 -23.80
CA VAL A 278 -3.50 28.07 -24.30
C VAL A 278 -4.35 29.34 -24.19
N LEU A 279 -3.83 30.35 -23.50
CA LEU A 279 -4.34 31.71 -23.57
C LEU A 279 -3.62 32.39 -24.73
N PRO A 280 -4.31 32.76 -25.82
CA PRO A 280 -3.68 33.40 -26.96
C PRO A 280 -3.05 34.73 -26.54
N ALA A 281 -1.90 35.05 -27.13
CA ALA A 281 -1.28 36.35 -26.98
C ALA A 281 -2.26 37.46 -27.40
N GLY A 282 -2.51 38.44 -26.52
CA GLY A 282 -3.47 39.51 -26.76
C GLY A 282 -2.89 40.68 -27.55
N GLY A 283 -1.56 40.84 -27.50
CA GLY A 283 -0.84 41.93 -28.15
C GLY A 283 -0.23 41.58 -29.52
N ILE A 284 -0.16 42.58 -30.39
CA ILE A 284 0.49 42.53 -31.73
C ILE A 284 2.03 42.42 -31.62
N TYR A 285 2.61 42.73 -30.46
CA TYR A 285 4.07 42.73 -30.26
C TYR A 285 4.52 41.72 -29.19
N ARG A 286 5.26 40.69 -29.64
CA ARG A 286 6.14 39.79 -28.87
C ARG A 286 5.54 39.05 -27.65
N GLU A 287 4.22 39.05 -27.47
CA GLU A 287 3.60 38.15 -26.50
C GLU A 287 3.55 36.73 -27.08
N HIS A 288 4.07 35.77 -26.32
CA HIS A 288 3.93 34.35 -26.65
C HIS A 288 2.67 33.80 -26.02
N ASP A 289 2.02 32.87 -26.73
CA ASP A 289 0.93 32.06 -26.22
C ASP A 289 1.28 31.51 -24.83
N ARG A 290 0.42 31.78 -23.83
CA ARG A 290 0.67 31.40 -22.45
C ARG A 290 -0.09 30.15 -22.09
N PHE A 291 0.63 29.11 -21.70
CA PHE A 291 0.03 27.87 -21.19
C PHE A 291 -0.49 28.07 -19.76
N THR A 292 -1.80 27.98 -19.56
CA THR A 292 -2.41 28.15 -18.23
C THR A 292 -2.49 26.82 -17.46
N ALA A 293 -2.80 25.75 -18.17
CA ALA A 293 -2.89 24.40 -17.63
C ALA A 293 -2.40 23.38 -18.65
N VAL A 294 -1.67 22.37 -18.16
CA VAL A 294 -1.17 21.25 -18.96
C VAL A 294 -1.63 19.96 -18.33
N ILE A 295 -2.18 19.07 -19.16
CA ILE A 295 -2.56 17.73 -18.78
C ILE A 295 -1.71 16.75 -19.59
N ARG A 296 -1.01 15.85 -18.90
CA ARG A 296 -0.15 14.82 -19.50
C ARG A 296 -0.72 13.43 -19.25
N GLY A 297 -0.60 12.56 -20.26
CA GLY A 297 -1.02 11.17 -20.25
C GLY A 297 -2.40 10.91 -20.87
N ASP A 298 -2.67 9.63 -21.12
CA ASP A 298 -3.93 9.12 -21.63
C ASP A 298 -4.95 8.99 -20.49
N ALA A 299 -5.99 9.82 -20.56
CA ALA A 299 -7.05 9.88 -19.57
C ALA A 299 -7.88 8.58 -19.49
N SER A 300 -8.01 7.83 -20.59
CA SER A 300 -8.77 6.58 -20.64
C SER A 300 -8.04 5.44 -19.92
N LEU A 301 -6.72 5.35 -20.11
CA LEU A 301 -5.87 4.38 -19.41
C LEU A 301 -5.80 4.69 -17.92
N ALA A 302 -5.60 5.96 -17.56
CA ALA A 302 -5.57 6.38 -16.17
C ALA A 302 -6.93 6.22 -15.48
N GLY A 303 -8.03 6.53 -16.17
CA GLY A 303 -9.39 6.32 -15.66
C GLY A 303 -9.66 4.86 -15.32
N ARG A 304 -9.31 3.92 -16.21
CA ARG A 304 -9.44 2.48 -15.96
C ARG A 304 -8.57 2.01 -14.78
N ALA A 305 -7.33 2.49 -14.71
CA ALA A 305 -6.43 2.14 -13.60
C ALA A 305 -6.93 2.65 -12.24
N LEU A 306 -7.39 3.91 -12.18
CA LEU A 306 -7.94 4.54 -10.97
C LEU A 306 -9.26 3.89 -10.55
N PHE A 307 -10.14 3.57 -11.50
CA PHE A 307 -11.37 2.85 -11.23
C PHE A 307 -11.10 1.45 -10.67
N GLY A 308 -10.14 0.71 -11.24
CA GLY A 308 -9.73 -0.59 -10.72
C GLY A 308 -9.16 -0.51 -9.30
N ALA A 309 -8.37 0.52 -8.99
CA ALA A 309 -7.86 0.75 -7.63
C ALA A 309 -8.99 1.10 -6.64
N LEU A 310 -9.98 1.89 -7.05
CA LEU A 310 -11.15 2.20 -6.25
C LEU A 310 -12.03 0.97 -6.01
N ALA A 311 -12.30 0.17 -7.04
CA ALA A 311 -13.09 -1.05 -6.93
C ALA A 311 -12.43 -2.05 -5.97
N LEU A 312 -11.09 -2.21 -6.05
CA LEU A 312 -10.34 -3.04 -5.12
C LEU A 312 -10.41 -2.50 -3.68
N ALA A 313 -10.33 -1.18 -3.49
CA ALA A 313 -10.50 -0.55 -2.18
C ALA A 313 -11.92 -0.71 -1.62
N GLY A 314 -12.95 -0.66 -2.48
CA GLY A 314 -14.33 -0.92 -2.09
C GLY A 314 -14.54 -2.37 -1.64
N ALA A 315 -14.07 -3.35 -2.42
CA ALA A 315 -14.13 -4.76 -2.06
C ALA A 315 -13.36 -5.07 -0.77
N ALA A 316 -12.16 -4.49 -0.63
CA ALA A 316 -11.36 -4.52 0.59
C ALA A 316 -12.10 -3.98 1.81
N LEU A 317 -12.80 -2.85 1.66
CA LEU A 317 -13.55 -2.23 2.75
C LEU A 317 -14.72 -3.11 3.18
N VAL A 318 -15.51 -3.62 2.23
CA VAL A 318 -16.64 -4.52 2.52
C VAL A 318 -16.15 -5.77 3.23
N CYS A 319 -15.07 -6.37 2.75
CA CYS A 319 -14.47 -7.55 3.37
C CYS A 319 -13.98 -7.25 4.80
N GLY A 320 -13.22 -6.17 4.99
CA GLY A 320 -12.70 -5.77 6.30
C GLY A 320 -13.82 -5.43 7.30
N GLN A 321 -14.88 -4.75 6.85
CA GLN A 321 -16.07 -4.48 7.66
C GLN A 321 -16.79 -5.77 8.06
N GLY A 322 -16.95 -6.72 7.14
CA GLY A 322 -17.50 -8.04 7.43
C GLY A 322 -16.69 -8.78 8.50
N CYS A 323 -15.35 -8.72 8.41
CA CYS A 323 -14.46 -9.30 9.41
C CYS A 323 -14.63 -8.66 10.78
N LEU A 324 -14.63 -7.32 10.82
CA LEU A 324 -14.79 -6.58 12.06
C LEU A 324 -16.15 -6.86 12.72
N LEU A 325 -17.25 -6.85 11.94
CA LEU A 325 -18.59 -7.17 12.44
C LEU A 325 -18.65 -8.59 13.01
N ALA A 326 -18.06 -9.58 12.33
CA ALA A 326 -17.98 -10.94 12.84
C ALA A 326 -17.26 -11.01 14.21
N THR A 327 -16.17 -10.25 14.39
CA THR A 327 -15.45 -10.18 15.67
C THR A 327 -16.25 -9.53 16.80
N LEU A 328 -17.09 -8.54 16.48
CA LEU A 328 -17.94 -7.87 17.45
C LEU A 328 -19.10 -8.77 17.87
N SER A 329 -19.81 -9.38 16.92
CA SER A 329 -20.95 -10.27 17.18
C SER A 329 -20.59 -11.50 18.01
N GLY A 330 -19.38 -12.05 17.83
CA GLY A 330 -18.88 -13.16 18.66
C GLY A 330 -18.70 -12.81 20.14
N THR A 331 -18.54 -11.52 20.48
CA THR A 331 -18.36 -11.08 21.87
C THR A 331 -19.69 -10.99 22.60
N SER A 332 -20.69 -10.41 21.93
CA SER A 332 -22.02 -10.21 22.50
C SER A 332 -22.72 -11.53 22.82
N SER A 333 -22.58 -12.52 21.94
CA SER A 333 -23.13 -13.87 22.17
C SER A 333 -22.49 -14.53 23.40
N ARG A 334 -21.16 -14.46 23.55
CA ARG A 334 -20.45 -15.02 24.71
C ARG A 334 -20.82 -14.33 26.02
N MET A 335 -20.95 -13.01 26.03
CA MET A 335 -21.39 -12.27 27.21
C MET A 335 -22.81 -12.65 27.62
N ALA A 336 -23.72 -12.81 26.65
CA ALA A 336 -25.08 -13.28 26.92
C ALA A 336 -25.10 -14.72 27.46
N THR A 337 -24.28 -15.63 26.92
CA THR A 337 -24.19 -17.01 27.44
C THR A 337 -23.58 -17.07 28.84
N ALA A 338 -22.55 -16.26 29.12
CA ALA A 338 -21.94 -16.18 30.44
C ALA A 338 -22.92 -15.63 31.49
N ALA A 339 -23.63 -14.53 31.18
CA ALA A 339 -24.66 -13.98 32.04
C ALA A 339 -25.79 -15.00 32.30
N TRP A 340 -26.24 -15.71 31.26
CA TRP A 340 -27.26 -16.75 31.41
C TRP A 340 -26.80 -17.92 32.28
N LEU A 341 -25.53 -18.34 32.18
CA LEU A 341 -24.96 -19.39 33.04
C LEU A 341 -24.83 -18.93 34.49
N GLU A 342 -24.49 -17.66 34.74
CA GLU A 342 -24.42 -17.09 36.08
C GLU A 342 -25.81 -16.97 36.72
N ASP A 343 -26.81 -16.52 35.95
CA ASP A 343 -28.22 -16.50 36.37
C ASP A 343 -28.75 -17.93 36.64
N SER A 344 -28.37 -18.91 35.81
CA SER A 344 -28.77 -20.31 36.01
C SER A 344 -28.10 -20.94 37.23
N ALA A 345 -26.83 -20.61 37.49
CA ALA A 345 -26.11 -21.09 38.67
C ALA A 345 -26.68 -20.49 39.97
N THR A 346 -27.02 -19.19 39.96
CA THR A 346 -27.69 -18.53 41.10
C THR A 346 -29.10 -19.05 41.33
N ALA A 347 -29.84 -19.38 40.27
CA ALA A 347 -31.14 -20.04 40.39
C ALA A 347 -31.05 -21.47 40.93
N LEU A 348 -29.97 -22.20 40.64
CA LEU A 348 -29.74 -23.56 41.17
C LEU A 348 -29.19 -23.57 42.61
N ASP A 349 -28.51 -22.51 43.06
CA ASP A 349 -28.08 -22.35 44.48
C ASP A 349 -29.28 -22.09 45.43
N LEU A 350 -30.53 -22.09 44.92
CA LEU A 350 -31.76 -22.18 45.72
C LEU A 350 -31.96 -23.54 46.40
N SER A 351 -31.07 -24.52 46.18
CA SER A 351 -30.98 -25.73 47.02
C SER A 351 -30.23 -25.51 48.33
N ARG A 352 -29.94 -24.26 48.74
CA ARG A 352 -29.51 -23.99 50.11
C ARG A 352 -30.55 -24.57 51.08
N PRO A 353 -30.14 -25.40 52.05
CA PRO A 353 -31.07 -26.00 52.98
C PRO A 353 -31.84 -24.89 53.69
N VAL A 354 -33.16 -24.99 53.69
CA VAL A 354 -34.05 -24.18 54.53
C VAL A 354 -33.73 -24.57 55.98
N THR A 355 -32.68 -23.99 56.56
CA THR A 355 -32.34 -24.12 57.97
C THR A 355 -33.32 -23.29 58.77
N GLY A 356 -34.49 -23.86 59.06
CA GLY A 356 -35.54 -23.17 59.77
C GLY A 356 -36.80 -24.01 59.93
N ILE A 357 -36.68 -25.26 60.38
CA ILE A 357 -37.80 -25.93 61.05
C ILE A 357 -37.69 -25.54 62.52
N PRO A 358 -38.58 -24.68 63.06
CA PRO A 358 -38.61 -24.41 64.49
C PRO A 358 -39.00 -25.70 65.22
N VAL A 359 -38.10 -26.20 66.08
CA VAL A 359 -38.43 -27.26 67.03
C VAL A 359 -39.29 -26.60 68.11
N ALA A 360 -40.56 -27.00 68.19
CA ALA A 360 -41.43 -26.62 69.30
C ALA A 360 -41.03 -27.43 70.53
N GLU A 361 -40.70 -26.74 71.62
CA GLU A 361 -40.55 -27.30 72.98
C GLU A 361 -41.90 -27.62 73.63
#